data_AF-A0A954NJK1-F1
#
_entry.id   AF-A0A954NJK1-F1
#
_cell.length_a   1.000
_cell.length_b   1.000
_cell.length_c   1.000
_cell.angle_alpha   90.00
_cell.angle_beta   90.00
_cell.angle_gamma   90.00
#
_symmetry.space_group_name_H-M   'P 1'
#
loop_
_entity.id
_entity.type
_entity.pdbx_description
1 polymer ?
#
loop_
_entity_poly.entity_id
_entity_poly.type
_entity_poly.pdbx_seq_one_letter_code
_entity_poly.pdbx_strand_id
1 'polypeptide(L)'
;MLAGSRRTASRRFQAAGVADDWDRFYDLLRMIGSMCEVLLVPLLREIVKRFDPGPTERWKLAIDESPTRRIGRHVEGANVHHHPTPGQAEGPWIFEYNWVCLALLTQHSNCSMIALPLL
;
A
#
# COMPACT_ATOMS: atom_id res chain seq x y z
N MET A 1 -17.87 6.40 18.47
CA MET A 1 -16.43 6.09 18.26
C MET A 1 -16.36 4.66 17.74
N LEU A 2 -15.71 4.40 16.58
CA LEU A 2 -15.20 3.09 16.12
C LEU A 2 -14.89 3.16 14.60
N ALA A 3 -13.72 3.73 14.24
CA ALA A 3 -12.93 3.49 13.02
C ALA A 3 -11.75 4.49 12.96
N GLY A 4 -11.05 4.71 14.08
CA GLY A 4 -10.04 5.77 14.23
C GLY A 4 -8.72 5.54 13.48
N SER A 5 -8.57 4.45 12.72
CA SER A 5 -7.27 4.05 12.16
C SER A 5 -7.32 3.52 10.72
N ARG A 6 -8.50 3.40 10.09
CA ARG A 6 -8.57 2.91 8.70
C ARG A 6 -8.39 4.09 7.74
N ARG A 7 -7.18 4.26 7.20
CA ARG A 7 -6.90 5.14 6.07
C ARG A 7 -7.56 4.57 4.81
N THR A 8 -8.87 4.76 4.65
CA THR A 8 -9.61 4.32 3.46
C THR A 8 -9.20 5.13 2.23
N ALA A 9 -9.36 4.54 1.03
CA ALA A 9 -9.16 5.26 -0.23
C ALA A 9 -10.01 6.55 -0.27
N SER A 10 -11.25 6.50 0.23
CA SER A 10 -12.15 7.64 0.31
C SER A 10 -11.57 8.80 1.12
N ARG A 11 -10.91 8.51 2.26
CA ARG A 11 -10.27 9.55 3.08
C ARG A 11 -9.07 10.19 2.38
N ARG A 12 -8.35 9.43 1.56
CA ARG A 12 -7.27 9.98 0.72
C ARG A 12 -7.82 10.84 -0.43
N PHE A 13 -8.90 10.40 -1.08
CA PHE A 13 -9.57 11.20 -2.11
C PHE A 13 -10.14 12.50 -1.55
N GLN A 14 -10.77 12.46 -0.37
CA GLN A 14 -11.24 13.67 0.30
C GLN A 14 -10.08 14.64 0.61
N ALA A 15 -8.96 14.13 1.12
CA ALA A 15 -7.77 14.95 1.37
C ALA A 15 -7.18 15.54 0.08
N ALA A 16 -7.41 14.91 -1.08
CA ALA A 16 -7.03 15.42 -2.39
C ALA A 16 -8.10 16.35 -3.02
N GLY A 17 -9.20 16.64 -2.31
CA GLY A 17 -10.24 17.56 -2.75
C GLY A 17 -11.39 16.94 -3.57
N VAL A 18 -11.52 15.62 -3.59
CA VAL A 18 -12.66 14.96 -4.26
C VAL A 18 -13.94 15.20 -3.46
N ALA A 19 -14.94 15.82 -4.10
CA ALA A 19 -16.22 16.17 -3.49
C ALA A 19 -17.40 15.38 -4.06
N ASP A 20 -17.54 15.32 -5.40
CA ASP A 20 -18.79 14.88 -6.03
C ASP A 20 -18.62 13.68 -7.01
N ASP A 21 -17.41 13.42 -7.52
CA ASP A 21 -17.12 12.42 -8.57
C ASP A 21 -16.63 11.06 -8.02
N TRP A 22 -17.15 10.60 -6.88
CA TRP A 22 -16.62 9.42 -6.18
C TRP A 22 -16.54 8.17 -7.06
N ASP A 23 -17.60 7.89 -7.84
CA ASP A 23 -17.67 6.70 -8.70
C ASP A 23 -16.53 6.68 -9.71
N ARG A 24 -16.22 7.83 -10.32
CA ARG A 24 -15.12 7.96 -11.30
C ARG A 24 -13.76 7.69 -10.66
N PHE A 25 -13.54 8.14 -9.44
CA PHE A 25 -12.29 7.88 -8.72
C PHE A 25 -12.15 6.41 -8.32
N TYR A 26 -13.25 5.75 -7.96
CA TYR A 26 -13.24 4.31 -7.70
C TYR A 26 -13.07 3.47 -8.96
N ASP A 27 -13.69 3.87 -10.07
CA ASP A 27 -13.47 3.24 -11.37
C ASP A 27 -12.03 3.41 -11.85
N LEU A 28 -11.47 4.62 -11.68
CA LEU A 28 -10.06 4.87 -11.97
C LEU A 28 -9.15 4.02 -11.10
N LEU A 29 -9.41 3.92 -9.79
CA LEU A 29 -8.62 3.10 -8.87
C LEU A 29 -8.63 1.63 -9.31
N ARG A 30 -9.81 1.12 -9.69
CA ARG A 30 -9.95 -0.24 -10.23
C ARG A 30 -9.18 -0.42 -11.54
N MET A 31 -9.29 0.54 -12.46
CA MET A 31 -8.59 0.52 -13.74
C MET A 31 -7.07 0.50 -13.55
N ILE A 32 -6.54 1.39 -12.70
CA ILE A 32 -5.11 1.41 -12.35
C ILE A 32 -4.69 0.06 -11.77
N GLY A 33 -5.49 -0.50 -10.85
CA GLY A 33 -5.25 -1.83 -10.29
C GLY A 33 -5.15 -2.94 -11.35
N SER A 34 -5.99 -2.88 -12.39
CA SER A 34 -5.95 -3.84 -13.50
C SER A 34 -4.78 -3.63 -14.47
N MET A 35 -4.14 -2.45 -14.44
CA MET A 35 -3.03 -2.06 -15.31
C MET A 35 -1.68 -2.06 -14.58
N CYS A 36 -1.60 -2.56 -13.35
CA CYS A 36 -0.40 -2.50 -12.52
C CYS A 36 0.85 -3.02 -13.25
N GLU A 37 0.76 -4.14 -13.96
CA GLU A 37 1.89 -4.71 -14.70
C GLU A 37 2.43 -3.79 -15.81
N VAL A 38 1.52 -3.06 -16.47
CA VAL A 38 1.88 -2.12 -17.56
C VAL A 38 2.42 -0.82 -17.00
N LEU A 39 1.86 -0.35 -15.88
CA LEU A 39 2.23 0.92 -15.25
C LEU A 39 3.51 0.83 -14.41
N LEU A 40 3.92 -0.37 -14.01
CA LEU A 40 5.04 -0.59 -13.11
C LEU A 40 6.34 0.03 -13.64
N VAL A 41 6.75 -0.33 -14.86
CA VAL A 41 8.03 0.13 -15.43
C VAL A 41 8.07 1.65 -15.65
N PRO A 42 7.04 2.28 -16.27
CA PRO A 42 6.98 3.73 -16.37
C PRO A 42 7.04 4.44 -15.01
N LEU A 43 6.29 3.95 -14.03
CA LEU A 43 6.24 4.55 -12.70
C LEU A 43 7.59 4.44 -11.98
N LEU A 44 8.23 3.27 -12.05
CA LEU A 44 9.56 3.05 -11.47
C LEU A 44 10.60 3.97 -12.12
N ARG A 45 10.54 4.18 -13.44
CA ARG A 45 11.44 5.10 -14.13
C ARG A 45 11.29 6.53 -13.63
N GLU A 46 10.07 7.00 -13.43
CA GLU A 46 9.82 8.35 -12.90
C GLU A 46 10.26 8.48 -11.44
N ILE A 47 10.09 7.44 -10.62
CA ILE A 47 10.63 7.39 -9.26
C ILE A 47 12.16 7.49 -9.29
N VAL A 48 12.84 6.66 -10.10
CA VAL A 48 14.30 6.67 -10.19
C VAL A 48 14.81 8.04 -10.61
N LYS A 49 14.23 8.65 -11.66
CA LYS A 49 14.62 9.99 -12.10
C LYS A 49 14.46 11.07 -11.03
N ARG A 50 13.39 10.99 -10.23
CA ARG A 50 13.05 12.03 -9.26
C ARG A 50 13.78 11.88 -7.94
N PHE A 51 14.13 10.65 -7.58
CA PHE A 51 14.73 10.33 -6.29
C PHE A 51 16.16 9.79 -6.41
N ASP A 52 16.80 9.93 -7.58
CA ASP A 52 18.21 9.59 -7.76
C ASP A 52 19.07 10.34 -6.74
N PRO A 53 19.73 9.63 -5.79
CA PRO A 53 20.54 10.28 -4.78
C PRO A 53 21.86 10.81 -5.34
N GLY A 54 22.18 10.50 -6.60
CA GLY A 54 23.41 10.92 -7.27
C GLY A 54 24.58 9.96 -7.01
N PRO A 55 25.77 10.27 -7.55
CA PRO A 55 26.86 9.30 -7.67
C PRO A 55 27.56 8.96 -6.34
N THR A 56 27.43 9.80 -5.32
CA THR A 56 28.13 9.65 -4.04
C THR A 56 27.27 9.05 -2.93
N GLU A 57 25.96 9.05 -3.12
CA GLU A 57 24.98 8.62 -2.13
C GLU A 57 24.44 7.23 -2.46
N ARG A 58 23.74 6.62 -1.49
CA ARG A 58 23.18 5.26 -1.64
C ARG A 58 21.67 5.27 -1.58
N TRP A 59 21.08 4.43 -2.41
CA TRP A 59 19.67 4.06 -2.30
C TRP A 59 19.41 3.34 -0.98
N LYS A 60 18.33 3.73 -0.28
CA LYS A 60 17.86 3.06 0.94
C LYS A 60 16.57 2.35 0.62
N LEU A 61 16.59 1.03 0.63
CA LEU A 61 15.44 0.18 0.34
C LEU A 61 15.05 -0.60 1.59
N ALA A 62 13.75 -0.82 1.76
CA ALA A 62 13.19 -1.69 2.77
C ALA A 62 12.36 -2.78 2.11
N ILE A 63 12.36 -3.96 2.72
CA ILE A 63 11.44 -5.05 2.38
C ILE A 63 10.45 -5.13 3.53
N ASP A 64 9.16 -5.05 3.20
CA ASP A 64 8.06 -5.19 4.13
C ASP A 64 7.21 -6.40 3.75
N GLU A 65 7.13 -7.38 4.63
CA GLU A 65 6.26 -8.57 4.47
C GLU A 65 5.01 -8.49 5.36
N SER A 66 4.67 -7.28 5.84
CA SER A 66 3.53 -7.10 6.72
C SER A 66 2.23 -7.57 6.08
N PRO A 67 1.50 -8.50 6.72
CA PRO A 67 0.27 -8.99 6.15
C PRO A 67 -0.81 -7.89 6.10
N THR A 68 -1.59 -7.89 5.02
CA THR A 68 -2.75 -7.02 4.93
C THR A 68 -4.01 -7.78 5.34
N ARG A 69 -4.47 -7.53 6.58
CA ARG A 69 -5.72 -8.10 7.11
C ARG A 69 -6.91 -7.67 6.25
N ARG A 70 -7.56 -8.63 5.56
CA ARG A 70 -8.82 -8.40 4.86
C ARG A 70 -9.92 -9.25 5.50
N ILE A 71 -11.12 -8.68 5.61
CA ILE A 71 -12.29 -9.32 6.20
C ILE A 71 -13.44 -9.26 5.20
N GLY A 72 -14.09 -10.39 4.92
CA GLY A 72 -15.28 -10.44 4.08
C GLY A 72 -15.53 -11.80 3.41
N ARG A 73 -16.76 -11.99 2.92
CA ARG A 73 -17.24 -13.19 2.22
C ARG A 73 -16.54 -13.46 0.87
N HIS A 74 -15.88 -12.45 0.29
CA HIS A 74 -15.32 -12.50 -1.07
C HIS A 74 -13.80 -12.25 -1.08
N VAL A 75 -13.07 -12.70 -0.05
CA VAL A 75 -11.59 -12.70 -0.09
C VAL A 75 -11.10 -13.93 -0.86
N GLU A 76 -11.58 -14.08 -2.09
CA GLU A 76 -11.23 -15.19 -2.96
C GLU A 76 -9.75 -15.04 -3.38
N GLY A 77 -8.90 -15.92 -2.87
CA GLY A 77 -7.45 -15.92 -3.12
C GLY A 77 -6.57 -15.42 -1.96
N ALA A 78 -7.13 -15.02 -0.81
CA ALA A 78 -6.29 -14.82 0.38
C ALA A 78 -5.74 -16.17 0.86
N ASN A 79 -4.44 -16.21 1.11
CA ASN A 79 -3.81 -17.37 1.70
C ASN A 79 -4.20 -17.50 3.18
N VAL A 80 -4.22 -18.74 3.66
CA VAL A 80 -4.45 -19.05 5.07
C VAL A 80 -3.09 -19.06 5.76
N HIS A 81 -2.86 -18.12 6.67
CA HIS A 81 -1.62 -18.00 7.42
C HIS A 81 -1.86 -18.25 8.90
N HIS A 82 -0.89 -18.89 9.57
CA HIS A 82 -0.92 -19.02 11.03
C HIS A 82 -0.78 -17.62 11.64
N HIS A 83 -1.66 -17.29 12.57
CA HIS A 83 -1.65 -16.00 13.25
C HIS A 83 -0.37 -15.92 14.10
N PRO A 84 0.59 -15.02 13.80
CA PRO A 84 1.86 -14.97 14.54
C PRO A 84 1.67 -14.45 15.97
N THR A 85 0.61 -13.68 16.23
CA THR A 85 0.32 -13.04 17.52
C THR A 85 -1.18 -13.08 17.92
N PRO A 86 -1.79 -14.27 18.11
CA PRO A 86 -3.24 -14.39 18.31
C PRO A 86 -3.66 -13.78 19.66
N GLY A 87 -4.63 -12.86 19.63
CA GLY A 87 -5.28 -12.37 20.84
C GLY A 87 -6.20 -13.41 21.50
N GLN A 88 -6.63 -13.16 22.75
CA GLN A 88 -7.50 -14.07 23.52
C GLN A 88 -8.82 -14.46 22.82
N ALA A 89 -9.31 -13.61 21.92
CA ALA A 89 -10.55 -13.82 21.17
C ALA A 89 -10.32 -14.07 19.67
N GLU A 90 -9.07 -14.24 19.23
CA GLU A 90 -8.72 -14.43 17.83
C GLU A 90 -8.37 -15.89 17.54
N GLY A 91 -8.69 -16.35 16.33
CA GLY A 91 -8.36 -17.70 15.89
C GLY A 91 -6.87 -17.84 15.55
N PRO A 92 -6.35 -19.09 15.53
CA PRO A 92 -4.96 -19.37 15.17
C PRO A 92 -4.64 -19.14 13.69
N TRP A 93 -5.65 -18.80 12.87
CA TRP A 93 -5.53 -18.62 11.43
C TRP A 93 -6.13 -17.28 10.99
N ILE A 94 -5.46 -16.64 10.05
CA ILE A 94 -5.88 -15.38 9.43
C ILE A 94 -5.93 -15.53 7.91
N PHE A 95 -6.95 -14.91 7.31
CA PHE A 95 -7.14 -14.83 5.87
C PHE A 95 -6.53 -13.53 5.37
N GLU A 96 -5.34 -13.63 4.78
CA GLU A 96 -4.54 -12.48 4.41
C GLU A 96 -3.86 -12.73 3.07
N TYR A 97 -3.45 -11.65 2.41
CA TYR A 97 -2.44 -11.77 1.38
C TYR A 97 -1.13 -11.33 2.00
N ASN A 98 -0.14 -12.21 1.98
CA ASN A 98 1.25 -11.81 2.17
C ASN A 98 1.73 -11.17 0.86
N TRP A 99 1.99 -9.87 0.90
CA TRP A 99 2.67 -9.17 -0.16
C TRP A 99 4.06 -8.82 0.38
N VAL A 100 5.09 -9.27 -0.29
CA VAL A 100 6.44 -8.74 -0.05
C VAL A 100 6.52 -7.45 -0.84
N CYS A 101 6.53 -6.33 -0.12
CA CYS A 101 6.67 -5.02 -0.72
C CYS A 101 8.14 -4.58 -0.69
N LEU A 102 8.70 -4.20 -1.84
CA LEU A 102 9.95 -3.46 -1.88
C LEU A 102 9.62 -1.97 -1.83
N ALA A 103 10.17 -1.24 -0.87
CA ALA A 103 9.91 0.19 -0.71
C ALA A 103 11.19 1.03 -0.71
N LEU A 104 11.11 2.20 -1.36
CA LEU A 104 12.14 3.24 -1.28
C LEU A 104 11.95 4.05 0.00
N LEU A 105 12.99 4.13 0.83
CA LEU A 105 13.01 4.98 2.01
C LEU A 105 13.51 6.37 1.63
N THR A 106 12.63 7.37 1.78
CA THR A 106 12.94 8.78 1.49
C THR A 106 12.62 9.68 2.68
N GLN A 107 13.32 10.80 2.79
CA GLN A 107 13.08 11.78 3.85
C GLN A 107 12.08 12.84 3.37
N HIS A 108 10.93 12.91 4.02
CA HIS A 108 9.90 13.91 3.78
C HIS A 108 9.97 15.00 4.84
N SER A 109 9.96 16.26 4.40
CA SER A 109 10.10 17.45 5.27
C SER A 109 9.14 17.47 6.45
N ASN A 110 7.91 16.97 6.26
CA ASN A 110 6.86 17.03 7.29
C ASN A 110 6.62 15.71 8.04
N CYS A 111 7.24 14.61 7.61
CA CYS A 111 6.93 13.26 8.16
C CYS A 111 8.18 12.43 8.46
N SER A 112 9.37 13.04 8.48
CA SER A 112 10.65 12.36 8.66
C SER A 112 10.89 11.31 7.59
N MET A 113 10.81 10.00 7.89
CA MET A 113 11.05 8.94 6.93
C MET A 113 9.72 8.40 6.37
N ILE A 114 9.63 8.30 5.05
CA ILE A 114 8.51 7.69 4.34
C ILE A 114 9.03 6.50 3.51
N ALA A 115 8.31 5.39 3.56
CA ALA A 115 8.50 4.25 2.66
C ALA A 115 7.55 4.38 1.46
N LEU A 116 8.09 4.51 0.26
CA LEU A 116 7.36 4.55 -1.01
C LEU A 116 7.36 3.15 -1.64
N PRO A 117 6.21 2.45 -1.73
CA PRO A 117 6.13 1.13 -2.36
C PRO A 117 6.56 1.16 -3.83
N LEU A 118 7.36 0.18 -4.26
CA LEU A 118 7.87 0.01 -5.62
C LEU A 118 7.31 -1.24 -6.30
N LEU A 119 7.26 -2.35 -5.55
CA LEU A 119 6.81 -3.68 -5.96
C LEU A 119 5.97 -4.30 -4.85
#